data_AF-A0A349G8C2-F1
#
_entry.id   AF-A0A349G8C2-F1
#
_cell.length_a   1.000
_cell.length_b   1.000
_cell.length_c   1.000
_cell.angle_alpha   90.00
_cell.angle_beta   90.00
_cell.angle_gamma   90.00
#
_symmetry.space_group_name_H-M   'P 1'
#
loop_
_entity.id
_entity.type
_entity.pdbx_description
1 polymer ?
#
loop_
_entity_poly.entity_id
_entity_poly.type
_entity_poly.pdbx_seq_one_letter_code
_entity_poly.pdbx_strand_id
1 'polypeptide(L)'
;DINEFKVYNDIYGFEKGDYMIRYLADMLIETVKKAYPYSSFIGHVGGDDFIMLLTGDIVGYHKICRTIIAHFEKEKDLFFNRDHLESGIIKSEDRFGVMRSLSLTSLSIAGIFGDLGEYSSVESLTETLASIKKEVKKAGQSAYKLESVLETLNLAL
;
A
#
# COMPACT_ATOMS: atom_id res chain seq x y z
N ASP A 1 1.13 1.80 1.12
CA ASP A 1 2.50 2.07 0.61
C ASP A 1 2.52 1.82 -0.88
N ILE A 2 3.27 2.65 -1.59
CA ILE A 2 3.46 2.57 -3.02
C ILE A 2 4.82 1.89 -3.29
N ASN A 3 4.79 0.67 -3.81
CA ASN A 3 6.00 -0.11 -4.06
C ASN A 3 6.90 0.57 -5.11
N GLU A 4 8.22 0.56 -4.90
CA GLU A 4 9.21 1.18 -5.81
C GLU A 4 9.02 2.69 -6.06
N PHE A 5 8.34 3.41 -5.15
CA PHE A 5 8.05 4.84 -5.32
C PHE A 5 9.30 5.73 -5.46
N LYS A 6 10.38 5.41 -4.76
CA LYS A 6 11.66 6.12 -4.93
C LYS A 6 12.19 5.99 -6.36
N VAL A 7 12.21 4.76 -6.89
CA VAL A 7 12.67 4.50 -8.26
C VAL A 7 11.78 5.20 -9.28
N TYR A 8 10.47 5.22 -9.03
CA TYR A 8 9.54 5.99 -9.84
C TYR A 8 9.91 7.48 -9.87
N ASN A 9 10.20 8.10 -8.71
CA ASN A 9 10.63 9.50 -8.64
C ASN A 9 11.96 9.76 -9.35
N ASP A 10 12.90 8.83 -9.27
CA ASP A 10 14.20 8.96 -9.95
C ASP A 10 14.04 9.02 -11.49
N ILE A 11 12.97 8.43 -12.03
CA ILE A 11 12.74 8.32 -13.49
C ILE A 11 11.73 9.35 -14.00
N TYR A 12 10.64 9.56 -13.28
CA TYR A 12 9.55 10.46 -13.70
C TYR A 12 9.60 11.84 -13.02
N GLY A 13 10.48 12.02 -12.04
CA GLY A 13 10.62 13.25 -11.27
C GLY A 13 9.59 13.39 -10.14
N PHE A 14 9.95 14.19 -9.13
CA PHE A 14 9.13 14.40 -7.94
C PHE A 14 7.74 14.98 -8.23
N GLU A 15 7.58 15.82 -9.26
CA GLU A 15 6.26 16.37 -9.62
C GLU A 15 5.25 15.27 -9.99
N LYS A 16 5.71 14.26 -10.75
CA LYS A 16 4.91 13.08 -11.10
C LYS A 16 4.70 12.17 -9.90
N GLY A 17 5.67 12.08 -8.99
CA GLY A 17 5.53 11.43 -7.69
C GLY A 17 4.42 12.03 -6.84
N ASP A 18 4.48 13.34 -6.63
CA ASP A 18 3.50 14.09 -5.85
C ASP A 18 2.10 13.99 -6.45
N TYR A 19 2.01 13.98 -7.80
CA TYR A 19 0.74 13.72 -8.47
C TYR A 19 0.18 12.33 -8.13
N MET A 20 1.00 11.28 -8.12
CA MET A 20 0.58 9.93 -7.73
C MET A 20 0.14 9.86 -6.26
N ILE A 21 0.86 10.53 -5.35
CA ILE A 21 0.47 10.61 -3.93
C ILE A 21 -0.90 11.27 -3.78
N ARG A 22 -1.11 12.44 -4.41
CA ARG A 22 -2.38 13.16 -4.36
C ARG A 22 -3.53 12.32 -4.95
N TYR A 23 -3.30 11.70 -6.10
CA TYR A 23 -4.27 10.82 -6.71
C TYR A 23 -4.66 9.66 -5.79
N LEU A 24 -3.67 9.00 -5.17
CA LEU A 24 -3.92 7.93 -4.23
C LEU A 24 -4.72 8.43 -3.02
N ALA A 25 -4.39 9.60 -2.48
CA ALA A 25 -5.12 10.20 -1.37
C ALA A 25 -6.60 10.43 -1.72
N ASP A 26 -6.88 11.05 -2.86
CA ASP A 26 -8.26 11.33 -3.32
C ASP A 26 -9.03 10.02 -3.57
N MET A 27 -8.39 9.06 -4.23
CA MET A 27 -8.97 7.73 -4.49
C MET A 27 -9.30 6.99 -3.20
N LEU A 28 -8.40 7.02 -2.21
CA LEU A 28 -8.65 6.40 -0.90
C LEU A 28 -9.82 7.08 -0.19
N ILE A 29 -9.87 8.42 -0.17
CA ILE A 29 -10.97 9.16 0.43
C ILE A 29 -12.29 8.77 -0.21
N GLU A 30 -12.41 8.81 -1.53
CA GLU A 30 -13.64 8.46 -2.25
C GLU A 30 -14.06 7.02 -1.97
N THR A 31 -13.14 6.08 -2.16
CA THR A 31 -13.41 4.64 -2.10
C THR A 31 -13.78 4.21 -0.67
N VAL A 32 -13.03 4.68 0.33
CA VAL A 32 -13.23 4.31 1.73
C VAL A 32 -14.43 5.02 2.32
N LYS A 33 -14.63 6.33 2.09
CA LYS A 33 -15.79 7.05 2.63
C LYS A 33 -17.10 6.55 2.03
N LYS A 34 -17.09 6.08 0.79
CA LYS A 34 -18.28 5.46 0.19
C LYS A 34 -18.64 4.14 0.88
N ALA A 35 -17.66 3.33 1.26
CA ALA A 35 -17.88 2.05 1.93
C ALA A 35 -18.14 2.18 3.44
N TYR A 36 -17.49 3.15 4.09
CA TYR A 36 -17.50 3.38 5.54
C TYR A 36 -17.70 4.88 5.85
N PRO A 37 -18.89 5.43 5.57
CA PRO A 37 -19.12 6.89 5.62
C PRO A 37 -18.91 7.49 7.01
N TYR A 38 -19.23 6.75 8.07
CA TYR A 38 -19.22 7.22 9.45
C TYR A 38 -18.22 6.47 10.35
N SER A 39 -17.51 5.48 9.79
CA SER A 39 -16.67 4.56 10.55
C SER A 39 -15.29 4.35 9.90
N SER A 40 -14.75 5.43 9.31
CA SER A 40 -13.44 5.41 8.70
C SER A 40 -12.62 6.66 8.97
N PHE A 41 -11.31 6.44 9.08
CA PHE A 41 -10.28 7.46 9.07
C PHE A 41 -9.24 7.11 8.02
N ILE A 42 -8.76 8.10 7.28
CA ILE A 42 -7.65 7.99 6.34
C ILE A 42 -6.61 9.03 6.75
N GLY A 43 -5.37 8.58 6.95
CA GLY A 43 -4.24 9.44 7.29
C GLY A 43 -3.10 9.28 6.29
N HIS A 44 -2.43 10.38 5.99
CA HIS A 44 -1.15 10.37 5.26
C HIS A 44 -0.03 10.47 6.27
N VAL A 45 0.81 9.43 6.35
CA VAL A 45 1.91 9.36 7.31
C VAL A 45 3.10 10.18 6.81
N GLY A 46 3.36 10.12 5.50
CA GLY A 46 4.44 10.83 4.82
C GLY A 46 4.96 10.05 3.63
N GLY A 47 5.54 10.74 2.63
CA GLY A 47 5.99 10.10 1.40
C GLY A 47 4.85 9.33 0.73
N ASP A 48 5.05 8.04 0.48
CA ASP A 48 4.08 7.13 -0.11
C ASP A 48 3.25 6.30 0.88
N ASP A 49 3.37 6.60 2.18
CA ASP A 49 2.71 5.86 3.25
C ASP A 49 1.36 6.46 3.68
N PHE A 50 0.35 5.61 3.66
CA PHE A 50 -1.03 5.92 4.06
C PHE A 50 -1.51 4.89 5.10
N ILE A 51 -2.36 5.35 6.01
CA ILE A 51 -3.04 4.51 7.00
C ILE A 51 -4.55 4.66 6.87
N MET A 52 -5.27 3.56 7.06
CA MET A 52 -6.72 3.54 7.16
C MET A 52 -7.13 2.86 8.47
N LEU A 53 -8.05 3.47 9.20
CA LEU A 53 -8.71 2.84 10.34
C LEU A 53 -10.18 2.66 9.97
N LEU A 54 -10.68 1.44 10.11
CA LEU A 54 -12.04 1.06 9.71
C LEU A 54 -12.72 0.34 10.87
N THR A 55 -14.01 0.60 11.05
CA THR A 55 -14.87 -0.23 11.89
C THR A 55 -15.92 -0.89 11.02
N GLY A 56 -15.89 -2.22 11.00
CA GLY A 56 -16.74 -3.07 10.18
C GLY A 56 -16.46 -4.56 10.41
N ASP A 57 -16.69 -5.36 9.37
CA ASP A 57 -16.45 -6.81 9.41
C ASP A 57 -15.31 -7.21 8.47
N ILE A 58 -14.82 -8.44 8.67
CA ILE A 58 -13.70 -9.00 7.91
C ILE A 58 -13.99 -9.07 6.40
N VAL A 59 -15.23 -9.36 6.00
CA VAL A 59 -15.62 -9.43 4.59
C VAL A 59 -15.49 -8.06 3.94
N GLY A 60 -15.93 -7.02 4.64
CA GLY A 60 -15.78 -5.62 4.25
C GLY A 60 -14.32 -5.19 4.15
N TYR A 61 -13.46 -5.60 5.09
CA TYR A 61 -12.03 -5.26 5.08
C TYR A 61 -11.31 -5.85 3.86
N HIS A 62 -11.56 -7.13 3.55
CA HIS A 62 -11.03 -7.75 2.36
C HIS A 62 -11.58 -7.11 1.07
N LYS A 63 -12.88 -6.75 1.05
CA LYS A 63 -13.51 -6.11 -0.11
C LYS A 63 -12.90 -4.73 -0.40
N ILE A 64 -12.68 -3.91 0.62
CA ILE A 64 -12.12 -2.57 0.43
C ILE A 64 -10.67 -2.63 -0.05
N CYS A 65 -9.84 -3.53 0.48
CA CYS A 65 -8.46 -3.72 0.02
C CYS A 65 -8.40 -4.09 -1.47
N ARG A 66 -9.23 -5.05 -1.90
CA ARG A 66 -9.33 -5.44 -3.32
C ARG A 66 -9.80 -4.29 -4.20
N THR A 67 -10.75 -3.49 -3.72
CA THR A 67 -11.30 -2.36 -4.49
C THR A 67 -10.24 -1.28 -4.70
N ILE A 68 -9.50 -0.93 -3.64
CA ILE A 68 -8.39 0.03 -3.69
C ILE A 68 -7.31 -0.42 -4.68
N ILE A 69 -6.89 -1.69 -4.57
CA ILE A 69 -5.91 -2.27 -5.50
C ILE A 69 -6.42 -2.21 -6.94
N ALA A 70 -7.65 -2.65 -7.19
CA ALA A 70 -8.22 -2.67 -8.54
C ALA A 70 -8.30 -1.26 -9.15
N HIS A 71 -8.69 -0.25 -8.36
CA HIS A 71 -8.72 1.14 -8.80
C HIS A 71 -7.33 1.66 -9.16
N PHE A 72 -6.33 1.43 -8.29
CA PHE A 72 -4.97 1.88 -8.58
C PHE A 72 -4.37 1.21 -9.81
N GLU A 73 -4.54 -0.11 -9.95
CA GLU A 73 -4.04 -0.87 -11.09
C GLU A 73 -4.67 -0.43 -12.42
N LYS A 74 -5.97 -0.11 -12.41
CA LYS A 74 -6.70 0.34 -13.60
C LYS A 74 -6.20 1.69 -14.14
N GLU A 75 -5.68 2.54 -13.27
CA GLU A 75 -5.37 3.95 -13.57
C GLU A 75 -3.84 4.18 -13.66
N LYS A 76 -3.08 3.09 -13.85
CA LYS A 76 -1.61 3.13 -14.00
C LYS A 76 -1.15 3.98 -15.19
N ASP A 77 -1.96 4.07 -16.23
CA ASP A 77 -1.67 4.86 -17.42
C ASP A 77 -1.57 6.37 -17.15
N LEU A 78 -2.12 6.87 -16.05
CA LEU A 78 -1.94 8.25 -15.60
C LEU A 78 -0.47 8.55 -15.18
N PHE A 79 0.26 7.51 -14.77
CA PHE A 79 1.57 7.63 -14.14
C PHE A 79 2.72 7.22 -15.06
N PHE A 80 2.48 6.26 -15.96
CA PHE A 80 3.52 5.69 -16.80
C PHE A 80 3.41 6.13 -18.25
N ASN A 81 4.56 6.23 -18.92
CA ASN A 81 4.57 6.33 -20.38
C ASN A 81 4.18 4.98 -21.02
N ARG A 82 3.89 5.03 -22.31
CA ARG A 82 3.42 3.86 -23.08
C ARG A 82 4.44 2.72 -23.10
N ASP A 83 5.73 3.01 -23.26
CA ASP A 83 6.78 1.99 -23.34
C ASP A 83 6.90 1.18 -22.04
N HIS A 84 6.80 1.85 -20.89
CA HIS A 84 6.80 1.20 -19.58
C HIS A 84 5.51 0.41 -19.33
N LEU A 85 4.34 0.91 -19.76
CA LEU A 85 3.08 0.16 -19.67
C LEU A 85 3.10 -1.12 -20.52
N GLU A 86 3.60 -1.04 -21.75
CA GLU A 86 3.66 -2.18 -22.68
C GLU A 86 4.68 -3.23 -22.23
N SER A 87 5.83 -2.79 -21.70
CA SER A 87 6.86 -3.70 -21.20
C SER A 87 6.60 -4.24 -19.79
N GLY A 88 5.76 -3.54 -19.00
CA GLY A 88 5.46 -3.87 -17.61
C GLY A 88 6.63 -3.68 -16.64
N ILE A 89 7.75 -3.10 -17.10
CA ILE A 89 8.98 -2.95 -16.33
C ILE A 89 9.57 -1.55 -16.43
N ILE A 90 10.29 -1.16 -15.39
CA ILE A 90 11.09 0.05 -15.29
C ILE A 90 12.55 -0.36 -15.11
N LYS A 91 13.45 0.30 -15.83
CA LYS A 91 14.90 0.08 -15.68
C LYS A 91 15.50 1.17 -14.82
N SER A 92 16.18 0.78 -13.74
CA SER A 92 16.89 1.71 -12.85
C SER A 92 18.27 1.18 -12.53
N GLU A 93 19.23 2.08 -12.40
CA GLU A 93 20.58 1.78 -11.91
C GLU A 93 20.53 1.63 -10.38
N ASP A 94 21.17 0.59 -9.85
CA ASP A 94 21.36 0.46 -8.40
C ASP A 94 22.61 1.24 -7.92
N ARG A 95 22.83 1.28 -6.61
CA ARG A 95 23.96 2.04 -6.02
C ARG A 95 25.36 1.56 -6.43
N PHE A 96 25.47 0.42 -7.12
CA PHE A 96 26.72 -0.14 -7.61
C PHE A 96 26.87 -0.01 -9.12
N GLY A 97 25.97 0.72 -9.78
CA GLY A 97 26.00 0.92 -11.23
C GLY A 97 25.34 -0.20 -12.03
N VAL A 98 24.64 -1.14 -11.37
CA VAL A 98 24.03 -2.28 -12.05
C VAL A 98 22.60 -1.93 -12.45
N MET A 99 22.31 -2.03 -13.76
CA MET A 99 20.95 -1.86 -14.28
C MET A 99 20.05 -3.01 -13.84
N ARG A 100 18.96 -2.70 -13.15
CA ARG A 100 17.93 -3.65 -12.72
C ARG A 100 16.62 -3.35 -13.43
N SER A 101 15.87 -4.41 -13.74
CA SER A 101 14.50 -4.31 -14.23
C SER A 101 13.56 -4.58 -13.06
N LEU A 102 12.68 -3.64 -12.77
CA LEU A 102 11.69 -3.69 -11.70
C LEU A 102 10.29 -3.64 -12.30
N SER A 103 9.32 -4.27 -11.64
CA SER A 103 7.91 -4.12 -12.02
C SER A 103 7.49 -2.64 -11.95
N LEU A 104 6.46 -2.27 -12.71
CA LEU A 104 5.79 -0.98 -12.47
C LEU A 104 5.34 -0.87 -11.00
N THR A 105 5.33 0.36 -10.51
CA THR A 105 4.85 0.71 -9.17
C THR A 105 3.49 0.07 -8.89
N SER A 106 3.31 -0.43 -7.67
CA SER A 106 2.12 -1.16 -7.22
C SER A 106 1.76 -0.81 -5.78
N LEU A 107 0.63 -1.29 -5.27
CA LEU A 107 0.21 -1.04 -3.89
C LEU A 107 0.44 -2.25 -2.98
N SER A 108 1.07 -2.01 -1.83
CA SER A 108 1.08 -2.95 -0.72
C SER A 108 0.17 -2.45 0.40
N ILE A 109 -0.81 -3.26 0.78
CA ILE A 109 -1.72 -2.99 1.90
C ILE A 109 -1.53 -4.06 2.98
N ALA A 110 -1.05 -3.65 4.15
CA ALA A 110 -0.94 -4.50 5.33
C ALA A 110 -1.93 -4.00 6.39
N GLY A 111 -2.61 -4.92 7.05
CA GLY A 111 -3.57 -4.58 8.09
C GLY A 111 -3.72 -5.65 9.15
N ILE A 112 -4.18 -5.23 10.32
CA ILE A 112 -4.52 -6.09 11.44
C ILE A 112 -5.97 -5.83 11.80
N PHE A 113 -6.72 -6.88 12.14
CA PHE A 113 -8.13 -6.77 12.53
C PHE A 113 -8.45 -7.61 13.77
N GLY A 114 -9.47 -7.21 14.51
CA GLY A 114 -9.85 -7.83 15.79
C GLY A 114 -9.77 -6.83 16.93
N ASP A 115 -9.65 -7.31 18.16
CA ASP A 115 -9.51 -6.47 19.34
C ASP A 115 -8.07 -5.95 19.46
N LEU A 116 -7.81 -4.78 18.90
CA LEU A 116 -6.48 -4.15 18.98
C LEU A 116 -6.07 -3.81 20.43
N GLY A 117 -7.00 -3.83 21.38
CA GLY A 117 -6.72 -3.64 22.81
C GLY A 117 -5.92 -4.78 23.45
N GLU A 118 -5.81 -5.93 22.78
CA GLU A 118 -4.97 -7.06 23.23
C GLU A 118 -3.46 -6.77 23.05
N TYR A 119 -3.09 -5.76 22.26
CA TYR A 119 -1.70 -5.32 22.17
C TYR A 119 -1.29 -4.57 23.44
N SER A 120 -0.16 -4.97 24.01
CA SER A 120 0.39 -4.37 25.24
C SER A 120 0.91 -2.94 25.03
N SER A 121 1.25 -2.56 23.79
CA SER A 121 1.72 -1.23 23.45
C SER A 121 1.53 -0.90 21.96
N VAL A 122 1.60 0.40 21.63
CA VAL A 122 1.53 0.87 20.24
C VAL A 122 2.74 0.39 19.44
N GLU A 123 3.91 0.32 20.07
CA GLU A 123 5.15 -0.16 19.45
C GLU A 123 4.97 -1.60 18.93
N SER A 124 4.45 -2.51 19.75
CA SER A 124 4.21 -3.91 19.36
C SER A 124 3.25 -4.03 18.17
N LEU A 125 2.17 -3.23 18.15
CA LEU A 125 1.25 -3.16 17.02
C LEU A 125 1.96 -2.68 15.75
N THR A 126 2.76 -1.62 15.84
CA THR A 126 3.48 -1.05 14.68
C THR A 126 4.57 -1.98 14.16
N GLU A 127 5.28 -2.70 15.03
CA GLU A 127 6.27 -3.71 14.63
C GLU A 127 5.61 -4.86 13.87
N THR A 128 4.45 -5.32 14.36
CA THR A 128 3.67 -6.36 13.67
C THR A 128 3.22 -5.86 12.29
N LEU A 129 2.63 -4.66 12.20
CA LEU A 129 2.25 -4.07 10.92
C LEU A 129 3.43 -3.93 9.95
N ALA A 130 4.60 -3.54 10.44
CA ALA A 130 5.81 -3.44 9.64
C ALA A 130 6.28 -4.81 9.12
N SER A 131 6.16 -5.86 9.93
CA SER A 131 6.44 -7.24 9.53
C SER A 131 5.50 -7.71 8.41
N ILE A 132 4.19 -7.52 8.59
CA ILE A 132 3.17 -7.86 7.57
C ILE A 132 3.44 -7.06 6.30
N LYS A 133 3.69 -5.76 6.40
CA LYS A 133 4.04 -4.89 5.26
C LYS A 133 5.25 -5.42 4.50
N LYS A 134 6.30 -5.85 5.20
CA LYS A 134 7.50 -6.45 4.59
C LYS A 134 7.17 -7.76 3.86
N GLU A 135 6.25 -8.57 4.38
CA GLU A 135 5.81 -9.79 3.71
C GLU A 135 5.01 -9.49 2.44
N VAL A 136 4.04 -8.58 2.51
CA VAL A 136 3.21 -8.17 1.36
C VAL A 136 4.09 -7.67 0.21
N LYS A 137 5.11 -6.85 0.51
CA LYS A 137 6.04 -6.32 -0.50
C LYS A 137 6.80 -7.41 -1.28
N LYS A 138 6.99 -8.60 -0.71
CA LYS A 138 7.65 -9.72 -1.41
C LYS A 138 6.87 -10.21 -2.63
N ALA A 139 5.58 -9.90 -2.73
CA ALA A 139 4.76 -10.25 -3.88
C ALA A 139 5.26 -9.59 -5.18
N GLY A 140 5.95 -8.45 -5.10
CA GLY A 140 6.47 -7.73 -6.28
C GLY A 140 5.39 -7.15 -7.21
N GLN A 141 4.15 -7.11 -6.73
CA GLN A 141 2.96 -6.61 -7.42
C GLN A 141 1.95 -6.09 -6.39
N SER A 142 0.82 -5.57 -6.85
CA SER A 142 -0.22 -5.11 -5.93
C SER A 142 -0.78 -6.27 -5.13
N ALA A 143 -0.71 -6.15 -3.81
CA ALA A 143 -1.08 -7.22 -2.90
C ALA A 143 -1.57 -6.64 -1.57
N TYR A 144 -2.35 -7.45 -0.87
CA TYR A 144 -2.73 -7.12 0.50
C TYR A 144 -2.68 -8.36 1.39
N LYS A 145 -2.41 -8.13 2.68
CA LYS A 145 -2.51 -9.15 3.72
C LYS A 145 -3.15 -8.52 4.95
N LEU A 146 -4.16 -9.22 5.47
CA LEU A 146 -4.83 -8.89 6.72
C LEU A 146 -4.61 -10.06 7.67
N GLU A 147 -4.16 -9.77 8.89
CA GLU A 147 -4.00 -10.76 9.95
C GLU A 147 -4.91 -10.42 11.12
N SER A 148 -5.46 -11.45 11.75
CA SER A 148 -6.23 -11.25 12.98
C SER A 148 -5.28 -11.03 14.16
N VAL A 149 -5.73 -10.29 15.17
CA VAL A 149 -5.01 -10.12 16.44
C VAL A 149 -4.59 -11.47 17.06
N LEU A 150 -5.44 -12.49 16.94
CA LEU A 150 -5.14 -13.84 17.46
C LEU A 150 -3.96 -14.50 16.73
N GLU A 151 -3.88 -14.34 15.40
CA GLU A 151 -2.78 -14.89 14.60
C GLU A 151 -1.47 -14.17 14.92
N THR A 152 -1.52 -12.84 15.07
CA THR A 152 -0.33 -12.02 15.30
C THR A 152 0.28 -12.22 16.68
N LEU A 153 -0.53 -12.44 17.72
CA LEU A 153 -0.03 -12.63 19.08
C LEU A 153 0.56 -14.03 19.30
N ASN A 154 0.04 -15.05 18.60
CA ASN A 154 0.59 -16.40 18.66
C ASN A 154 1.96 -16.54 17.98
N LEU A 155 2.32 -15.62 17.09
CA LEU A 155 3.64 -15.57 16.44
C LEU A 155 4.72 -14.87 17.29
N ALA A 156 4.33 -14.23 18.40
CA ALA A 156 5.21 -13.49 19.30
C ALA A 156 5.66 -14.29 20.55
N LEU A 157 5.15 -15.53 20.70
CA LEU A 157 5.52 -16.50 21.74
C LEU A 157 6.44 -17.60 21.17
#